data_AF-A0A6J4ZI05-F1
#
_entry.id   AF-A0A6J4ZI05-F1
#
_cell.length_a   1.000
_cell.length_b   1.000
_cell.length_c   1.000
_cell.angle_alpha   90.00
_cell.angle_beta   90.00
_cell.angle_gamma   90.00
#
_symmetry.space_group_name_H-M   'P 1'
#
loop_
_entity.id
_entity.type
_entity.pdbx_description
1 polymer ?
#
loop_
_entity_poly.entity_id
_entity_poly.type
_entity_poly.pdbx_seq_one_letter_code
_entity_poly.pdbx_strand_id
1 'polypeptide(L)' 'MPSRFGKRFGTPFGGEDWAHAWQVNAPTFTVNRLHFGDSFGGPFAYWSNNVLQCELLASKPAHTLLNFSYSEQT' A
#
# COMPACT_ATOMS: atom_id res chain seq x y z
N MET A 1 8.23 -11.76 -18.40
CA MET A 1 8.23 -13.04 -19.16
C MET A 1 7.87 -14.15 -18.18
N PRO A 2 6.84 -14.97 -18.41
CA PRO A 2 6.51 -16.07 -17.49
C PRO A 2 7.65 -17.10 -17.47
N SER A 3 7.98 -17.62 -16.29
CA SER A 3 9.05 -18.61 -16.14
C SER A 3 8.64 -19.93 -16.78
N ARG A 4 9.48 -20.46 -17.68
CA ARG A 4 9.27 -21.75 -18.34
C ARG A 4 9.97 -22.87 -17.57
N PHE A 5 9.37 -24.05 -17.58
CA PHE A 5 9.98 -25.26 -17.06
C PHE A 5 11.33 -25.54 -17.75
N GLY A 6 12.38 -25.87 -17.00
CA GLY A 6 13.74 -26.08 -17.51
C GLY A 6 14.74 -24.94 -17.25
N LYS A 7 14.32 -23.86 -16.58
CA LYS A 7 15.25 -22.81 -16.12
C LYS A 7 16.10 -23.30 -14.94
N ARG A 8 17.37 -22.88 -14.86
CA ARG A 8 18.27 -23.22 -13.75
C ARG A 8 17.66 -22.78 -12.41
N PHE A 9 17.43 -23.74 -11.52
CA PHE A 9 16.94 -23.47 -10.17
C PHE A 9 17.94 -22.60 -9.40
N GLY A 10 17.45 -21.63 -8.63
CA GLY A 10 18.27 -20.70 -7.85
C GLY A 10 18.66 -19.41 -8.57
N THR A 11 18.23 -19.19 -9.83
CA THR A 11 18.32 -17.83 -10.41
C THR A 11 17.28 -16.92 -9.74
N PRO A 12 17.63 -15.66 -9.40
CA PRO A 12 16.69 -14.72 -8.82
C PRO A 12 15.45 -14.58 -9.70
N PHE A 13 14.30 -14.64 -9.06
CA PHE A 13 13.00 -14.50 -9.69
C PHE A 13 12.53 -13.05 -9.50
N GLY A 14 12.37 -12.33 -10.61
CA GLY A 14 12.31 -10.88 -10.61
C GLY A 14 13.70 -10.27 -10.81
N GLY A 15 13.77 -9.17 -11.57
CA GLY A 15 15.01 -8.42 -11.74
C GLY A 15 15.39 -7.66 -10.46
N GLU A 16 16.43 -6.82 -10.54
CA GLU A 16 16.87 -5.95 -9.44
C GLU A 16 15.72 -5.07 -8.89
N ASP A 17 14.84 -4.60 -9.77
CA ASP A 17 13.65 -3.82 -9.39
C ASP A 17 12.73 -4.53 -8.40
N TRP A 18 12.63 -5.87 -8.48
CA TRP A 18 11.78 -6.65 -7.58
C TRP A 18 12.33 -6.69 -6.16
N ALA A 19 13.64 -6.53 -5.97
CA ALA A 19 14.25 -6.42 -4.64
C ALA A 19 13.83 -5.15 -3.89
N HIS A 20 13.33 -4.14 -4.64
CA HIS A 20 12.88 -2.87 -4.09
C HIS A 20 11.37 -2.67 -4.20
N ALA A 21 10.63 -3.70 -4.63
CA ALA A 21 9.18 -3.69 -4.70
C ALA A 21 8.58 -4.22 -3.39
N TRP A 22 7.78 -3.38 -2.72
CA TRP A 22 7.10 -3.74 -1.48
C TRP A 22 5.59 -3.61 -1.67
N GLN A 23 4.85 -4.62 -1.21
CA GLN A 23 3.40 -4.58 -1.22
C GLN A 23 2.87 -4.13 0.14
N VAL A 24 2.00 -3.12 0.12
CA VAL A 24 1.29 -2.63 1.30
C VAL A 24 -0.14 -3.16 1.24
N ASN A 25 -0.49 -4.04 2.18
CA ASN A 25 -1.83 -4.57 2.32
C ASN A 25 -2.61 -3.75 3.34
N ALA A 26 -3.72 -3.16 2.93
CA ALA A 26 -4.56 -2.34 3.79
C ALA A 26 -6.06 -2.61 3.51
N PRO A 27 -6.96 -2.34 4.47
CA PRO A 27 -8.39 -2.39 4.22
C PRO A 27 -8.82 -1.38 3.16
N THR A 28 -9.89 -1.65 2.40
CA THR A 28 -10.40 -0.74 1.34
C THR A 28 -10.60 0.70 1.83
N PHE A 29 -11.11 0.85 3.05
CA PHE A 29 -11.29 2.16 3.67
C PHE A 29 -10.96 2.08 5.16
N THR A 30 -10.10 3.00 5.62
CA THR A 30 -9.98 3.30 7.04
C THR A 30 -11.09 4.28 7.44
N VAL A 31 -11.89 3.93 8.45
CA VAL A 31 -12.99 4.78 8.94
C VAL A 31 -12.45 5.71 10.02
N ASN A 32 -12.34 7.00 9.72
CA ASN A 32 -12.04 8.00 10.73
C ASN A 32 -13.34 8.67 11.20
N ARG A 33 -13.63 8.59 12.49
CA ARG A 33 -14.85 9.14 13.10
C ARG A 33 -14.54 10.48 13.75
N LEU A 34 -15.49 11.41 13.70
CA LEU A 34 -15.41 12.62 14.51
C LEU A 34 -15.60 12.29 15.99
N HIS A 35 -14.80 12.92 16.83
CA HIS A 35 -14.88 12.84 18.28
C HIS A 35 -15.43 14.14 18.87
N PHE A 36 -15.97 14.05 20.08
CA PHE A 36 -16.46 15.21 20.81
C PHE A 36 -15.29 16.16 21.10
N GLY A 37 -15.33 17.38 20.55
CA GLY A 37 -14.24 18.36 20.63
C GLY A 37 -13.57 18.67 19.29
N ASP A 38 -13.87 17.92 18.23
CA ASP A 38 -13.43 18.24 16.88
C ASP A 38 -14.19 19.45 16.30
N SER A 39 -13.65 20.03 15.22
CA SER A 39 -14.24 21.20 14.57
C SER A 39 -15.69 20.95 14.14
N PHE A 40 -16.59 21.82 14.60
CA PHE A 40 -17.98 21.80 14.18
C PHE A 40 -18.10 22.17 12.69
N GLY A 41 -18.89 21.41 11.93
CA GLY A 41 -19.13 21.62 10.49
C GLY A 41 -18.52 20.55 9.56
N GLY A 42 -17.76 19.59 10.10
CA GLY A 42 -17.24 18.44 9.34
C GLY A 42 -18.22 17.25 9.23
N PRO A 43 -17.94 16.29 8.34
CA PRO A 43 -18.71 15.05 8.23
C PRO A 43 -18.47 14.12 9.44
N PHE A 44 -19.52 13.47 9.95
CA PHE A 44 -19.48 12.56 11.12
C PHE A 44 -18.42 11.45 11.04
N ALA A 45 -18.14 10.98 9.84
CA ALA A 45 -17.02 10.09 9.55
C ALA A 45 -16.55 10.31 8.11
N TYR A 46 -15.29 10.02 7.85
CA TYR A 46 -14.76 9.90 6.50
C TYR A 46 -14.03 8.58 6.31
N TRP A 47 -14.11 8.07 5.08
CA TRP A 47 -13.54 6.80 4.65
C TRP A 47 -12.41 7.11 3.67
N SER A 48 -11.16 7.04 4.12
CA SER A 48 -10.04 7.38 3.26
C SER A 48 -8.75 6.69 3.68
N ASN A 49 -8.00 6.20 2.70
CA ASN A 49 -6.61 5.76 2.85
C ASN A 49 -5.63 6.77 2.25
N ASN A 50 -6.11 7.96 1.85
CA ASN A 50 -5.26 8.96 1.19
C ASN A 50 -4.10 9.39 2.08
N VAL A 51 -4.34 9.60 3.38
CA VAL A 51 -3.29 9.99 4.32
C VAL A 51 -2.22 8.91 4.39
N LEU A 52 -2.61 7.65 4.59
CA LEU A 52 -1.67 6.51 4.63
C LEU A 52 -0.85 6.42 3.34
N GLN A 53 -1.48 6.53 2.18
CA GLN A 53 -0.80 6.47 0.90
C GLN A 53 0.15 7.67 0.70
N CYS A 54 -0.29 8.88 1.04
CA CYS A 54 0.53 10.09 0.94
C CYS A 54 1.77 10.00 1.84
N GLU A 55 1.61 9.62 3.10
CA GLU A 55 2.71 9.53 4.06
C GLU A 55 3.72 8.45 3.66
N LEU A 56 3.24 7.28 3.21
CA LEU A 56 4.11 6.20 2.75
C LEU A 56 4.85 6.57 1.45
N LEU A 57 4.19 7.28 0.53
CA LEU A 57 4.84 7.77 -0.68
C LEU A 57 5.89 8.85 -0.38
N ALA A 58 5.64 9.71 0.61
CA ALA A 58 6.60 10.73 1.04
C ALA A 58 7.80 10.13 1.79
N SER A 59 7.57 9.08 2.58
CA SER A 59 8.60 8.45 3.41
C SER A 59 9.42 7.39 2.66
N LYS A 60 9.00 6.94 1.48
CA LYS A 60 9.69 5.87 0.76
C LYS A 60 11.09 6.31 0.30
N PRO A 61 12.10 5.43 0.36
CA PRO A 61 13.39 5.70 -0.26
C PRO A 61 13.25 5.86 -1.79
N ALA A 62 14.13 6.65 -2.41
CA ALA A 62 14.05 7.01 -3.84
C ALA A 62 13.91 5.79 -4.78
N HIS A 63 14.64 4.72 -4.50
CA HIS A 63 14.66 3.50 -5.32
C HIS A 63 13.64 2.44 -4.90
N THR A 64 12.62 2.79 -4.10
CA THR A 64 11.59 1.85 -3.62
C THR A 64 10.28 2.03 -4.37
N LEU A 65 9.68 0.92 -4.80
CA LEU A 65 8.37 0.86 -5.43
C LEU A 65 7.36 0.30 -4.42
N LEU A 66 6.34 1.10 -4.08
CA LEU A 66 5.24 0.66 -3.20
C LEU A 66 4.04 0.27 -4.05
N ASN A 67 3.55 -0.95 -3.89
CA ASN A 67 2.33 -1.45 -4.50
C ASN A 67 1.23 -1.54 -3.44
N PHE A 68 0.17 -0.74 -3.58
CA PHE A 68 -0.93 -0.74 -2.63
C PHE A 68 -1.99 -1.76 -3.05
N SER A 69 -2.25 -2.72 -2.17
CA SER A 69 -3.33 -3.69 -2.32
C SER A 69 -4.38 -3.41 -1.26
N TYR A 70 -5.53 -2.90 -1.72
CA TYR A 70 -6.68 -2.62 -0.89
C TYR A 70 -7.67 -3.79 -0.98
N SER A 71 -8.02 -4.35 0.18
CA SER A 71 -8.95 -5.49 0.27
C SER A 71 -9.98 -5.31 1.37
N GLU A 72 -11.19 -5.83 1.18
CA GLU A 72 -12.19 -5.89 2.24
C GLU A 72 -11.73 -6.93 3.27
N GLN A 73 -11.60 -6.53 4.53
CA GLN A 73 -11.36 -7.47 5.63
C GLN A 73 -12.70 -8.18 5.91
N THR A 74 -12.81 -9.44 5.46
CA THR A 74 -14.00 -10.30 5.69
C THR A 74 -14.04 -10.84 7.11
#